data_AF-A0A6V7HMY5-F1
#
_entry.id   AF-A0A6V7HMY5-F1
#
_cell.length_a   1.000
_cell.length_b   1.000
_cell.length_c   1.000
_cell.angle_alpha   90.00
_cell.angle_beta   90.00
_cell.angle_gamma   90.00
#
_symmetry.space_group_name_H-M   'P 1'
#
loop_
_entity.id
_entity.type
_entity.pdbx_description
1 polymer ?
#
loop_
_entity_poly.entity_id
_entity_poly.type
_entity_poly.pdbx_seq_one_letter_code
_entity_poly.pdbx_strand_id
1 'polypeptide(L)'
;YDKWLPMNTGVEGGETACKLARKWGYNVKNIPENSAKIIFADGNFWGRTMSAVSSSTDPSSYAGFGPFMPGFELVPYDDLVALEKKLQDPHVAAFMVEPIQGEAGVVVPQ
;
A
#
# COMPACT_ATOMS: atom_id res chain seq x y z
N TYR A 1 -18.46 16.29 -2.62
CA TYR A 1 -17.10 15.77 -2.85
C TYR A 1 -16.39 16.70 -3.81
N ASP A 2 -15.12 16.98 -3.58
CA ASP A 2 -14.33 17.85 -4.48
C ASP A 2 -14.00 17.15 -5.80
N LYS A 3 -13.75 15.83 -5.78
CA LYS A 3 -13.55 14.96 -6.96
C LYS A 3 -14.02 13.52 -6.67
N TRP A 4 -14.35 12.78 -7.72
CA TRP A 4 -14.71 11.36 -7.68
C TRP A 4 -14.14 10.65 -8.91
N LEU A 5 -13.57 9.44 -8.72
CA LEU A 5 -13.01 8.62 -9.79
C LEU A 5 -13.52 7.18 -9.67
N PRO A 6 -14.57 6.80 -10.42
CA PRO A 6 -15.11 5.45 -10.37
C PRO A 6 -14.19 4.46 -11.11
N MET A 7 -14.03 3.28 -10.53
CA MET A 7 -13.38 2.11 -11.12
C MET A 7 -14.36 0.91 -11.08
N ASN A 8 -14.01 -0.22 -11.67
CA ASN A 8 -14.90 -1.39 -11.77
C ASN A 8 -14.71 -2.37 -10.60
N THR A 9 -13.48 -2.51 -10.11
CA THR A 9 -13.13 -3.47 -9.04
C THR A 9 -12.40 -2.82 -7.88
N GLY A 10 -12.37 -3.49 -6.73
CA GLY A 10 -11.61 -3.02 -5.55
C GLY A 10 -10.12 -2.83 -5.85
N VAL A 11 -9.51 -3.79 -6.56
CA VAL A 11 -8.07 -3.71 -6.91
C VAL A 11 -7.76 -2.56 -7.87
N GLU A 12 -8.66 -2.25 -8.81
CA GLU A 12 -8.50 -1.06 -9.67
C GLU A 12 -8.57 0.24 -8.86
N GLY A 13 -9.41 0.28 -7.82
CA GLY A 13 -9.43 1.36 -6.84
C GLY A 13 -8.09 1.51 -6.12
N GLY A 14 -7.53 0.40 -5.61
CA GLY A 14 -6.22 0.39 -4.94
C GLY A 14 -5.05 0.77 -5.86
N GLU A 15 -5.01 0.25 -7.10
CA GLU A 15 -3.99 0.60 -8.10
C GLU A 15 -4.07 2.08 -8.45
N THR A 16 -5.28 2.62 -8.57
CA THR A 16 -5.51 4.04 -8.82
C THR A 16 -5.04 4.90 -7.66
N ALA A 17 -5.32 4.49 -6.41
CA ALA A 17 -4.83 5.17 -5.22
C ALA A 17 -3.29 5.17 -5.16
N CYS A 18 -2.64 4.04 -5.44
CA CYS A 18 -1.19 3.92 -5.50
C CYS A 18 -0.57 4.84 -6.57
N LYS A 19 -1.19 4.89 -7.76
CA LYS A 19 -0.76 5.76 -8.86
C LYS A 19 -0.90 7.23 -8.50
N LEU A 20 -2.01 7.63 -7.87
CA LEU A 20 -2.23 9.00 -7.42
C LEU A 20 -1.22 9.41 -6.34
N ALA A 21 -0.98 8.54 -5.36
CA ALA A 21 0.02 8.77 -4.31
C ALA A 21 1.43 8.94 -4.90
N ARG A 22 1.87 8.05 -5.79
CA ARG A 22 3.19 8.16 -6.45
C ARG A 22 3.28 9.44 -7.30
N LYS A 23 2.29 9.71 -8.15
CA LYS A 23 2.28 10.91 -9.01
C LYS A 23 2.30 12.20 -8.17
N TRP A 24 1.55 12.25 -7.08
CA TRP A 24 1.59 13.37 -6.14
C TRP A 24 2.95 13.47 -5.44
N GLY A 25 3.52 12.33 -5.02
CA GLY A 25 4.84 12.26 -4.41
C GLY A 25 5.94 12.87 -5.29
N TYR A 26 5.94 12.52 -6.58
CA TYR A 26 6.89 13.09 -7.54
C TYR A 26 6.62 14.56 -7.84
N ASN A 27 5.37 14.92 -8.14
CA ASN A 27 5.03 16.25 -8.67
C ASN A 27 4.89 17.35 -7.60
N VAL A 28 4.54 16.97 -6.37
CA VAL A 28 4.18 17.93 -5.30
C VAL A 28 5.13 17.80 -4.11
N LYS A 29 5.38 16.56 -3.64
CA LYS A 29 6.32 16.32 -2.53
C LYS A 29 7.79 16.37 -2.99
N ASN A 30 8.04 16.40 -4.30
CA ASN A 30 9.39 16.38 -4.91
C ASN A 30 10.22 15.15 -4.50
N ILE A 31 9.59 14.00 -4.32
CA ILE A 31 10.31 12.73 -4.20
C ILE A 31 11.08 12.49 -5.50
N PRO A 32 12.36 12.06 -5.46
CA PRO A 32 13.11 11.71 -6.66
C PRO A 32 12.38 10.68 -7.53
N GLU A 33 12.57 10.78 -8.85
CA GLU A 33 11.91 9.88 -9.78
C GLU A 33 12.20 8.40 -9.46
N ASN A 34 11.16 7.56 -9.52
CA ASN A 34 11.21 6.13 -9.23
C ASN A 34 11.62 5.74 -7.79
N SER A 35 11.74 6.68 -6.85
CA SER A 35 12.07 6.38 -5.45
C SER A 35 10.88 6.34 -4.50
N ALA A 36 9.66 6.64 -4.96
CA ALA A 36 8.48 6.70 -4.10
C ALA A 36 8.11 5.34 -3.51
N LYS A 37 7.88 5.35 -2.20
CA LYS A 37 7.47 4.18 -1.42
C LYS A 37 6.03 4.32 -0.93
N ILE A 38 5.31 3.22 -0.87
CA ILE A 38 4.00 3.14 -0.21
C ILE A 38 4.11 2.10 0.89
N ILE A 39 3.75 2.48 2.10
CA ILE A 39 3.73 1.59 3.26
C ILE A 39 2.39 0.85 3.28
N PHE A 40 2.42 -0.45 3.51
CA PHE A 40 1.26 -1.30 3.76
C PHE A 40 1.40 -1.94 5.14
N ALA A 41 0.27 -2.24 5.77
CA ALA A 41 0.25 -3.05 6.98
C ALA A 41 0.43 -4.55 6.66
N ASP A 42 1.14 -5.29 7.51
CA ASP A 42 1.21 -6.76 7.45
C ASP A 42 -0.20 -7.34 7.54
N GLY A 43 -0.49 -8.39 6.77
CA GLY A 43 -1.83 -8.97 6.67
C GLY A 43 -2.81 -8.23 5.76
N ASN A 44 -2.36 -7.18 5.05
CA ASN A 44 -3.21 -6.45 4.10
C ASN A 44 -3.78 -7.35 3.00
N PHE A 45 -5.00 -7.02 2.57
CA PHE A 45 -5.59 -7.55 1.35
C PHE A 45 -6.32 -6.46 0.56
N TRP A 46 -5.90 -6.23 -0.67
CA TRP A 46 -6.52 -5.22 -1.54
C TRP A 46 -6.64 -5.66 -3.01
N GLY A 47 -6.32 -6.91 -3.33
CA GLY A 47 -6.50 -7.47 -4.66
C GLY A 47 -5.49 -8.56 -5.05
N ARG A 48 -5.46 -8.88 -6.34
CA ARG A 48 -4.62 -9.94 -6.92
C ARG A 48 -3.84 -9.52 -8.17
N THR A 49 -3.69 -8.21 -8.39
CA THR A 49 -2.79 -7.71 -9.44
C THR A 49 -1.34 -7.87 -9.00
N MET A 50 -0.40 -7.69 -9.93
CA MET A 50 1.04 -7.71 -9.63
C MET A 50 1.42 -6.75 -8.49
N SER A 51 0.87 -5.54 -8.44
CA SER A 51 1.14 -4.62 -7.32
C SER A 51 0.61 -5.14 -6.00
N ALA A 52 -0.61 -5.70 -5.98
CA ALA A 52 -1.23 -6.20 -4.76
C ALA A 52 -0.49 -7.40 -4.18
N VAL A 53 -0.10 -8.37 -5.02
CA VAL A 53 0.68 -9.51 -4.55
C VAL A 53 2.11 -9.11 -4.17
N SER A 54 2.64 -8.02 -4.74
CA SER A 54 3.97 -7.49 -4.38
C SER A 54 4.03 -6.81 -3.02
N SER A 55 2.88 -6.42 -2.45
CA SER A 55 2.78 -5.85 -1.11
C SER A 55 2.14 -6.83 -0.11
N SER A 56 1.94 -8.09 -0.47
CA SER A 56 1.28 -9.08 0.38
C SER A 56 2.28 -9.79 1.30
N THR A 57 1.83 -10.13 2.51
CA THR A 57 2.55 -11.03 3.43
C THR A 57 1.99 -12.45 3.45
N ASP A 58 0.91 -12.72 2.69
CA ASP A 58 0.30 -14.04 2.61
C ASP A 58 0.92 -14.87 1.46
N PRO A 59 1.65 -15.96 1.77
CA PRO A 59 2.25 -16.80 0.73
C PRO A 59 1.24 -17.36 -0.28
N SER A 60 -0.01 -17.59 0.14
CA SER A 60 -1.05 -18.09 -0.78
C SER A 60 -1.42 -17.04 -1.84
N SER A 61 -1.19 -15.76 -1.54
CA SER A 61 -1.47 -14.63 -2.41
C SER A 61 -0.31 -14.27 -3.34
N TYR A 62 0.96 -14.51 -2.97
CA TYR A 62 2.12 -14.08 -3.78
C TYR A 62 3.03 -15.19 -4.33
N ALA A 63 2.99 -16.41 -3.77
CA ALA A 63 3.94 -17.46 -4.13
C ALA A 63 3.86 -17.85 -5.61
N GLY A 64 5.02 -17.90 -6.28
CA GLY A 64 5.11 -18.29 -7.69
C GLY A 64 4.82 -17.18 -8.71
N PHE A 65 4.52 -15.95 -8.27
CA PHE A 65 4.20 -14.82 -9.17
C PHE A 65 5.35 -13.84 -9.40
N GLY A 66 6.55 -14.09 -8.86
CA GLY A 66 7.69 -13.18 -9.00
C GLY A 66 8.18 -13.02 -10.46
N PRO A 67 8.92 -11.93 -10.76
CA PRO A 67 9.45 -10.92 -9.84
C PRO A 67 8.40 -9.88 -9.39
N PHE A 68 8.59 -9.35 -8.18
CA PHE A 68 7.65 -8.41 -7.55
C PHE A 68 7.99 -6.94 -7.85
N MET A 69 6.96 -6.11 -7.81
CA MET A 69 7.07 -4.66 -8.02
C MET A 69 7.78 -4.00 -6.83
N PRO A 70 8.81 -3.18 -7.07
CA PRO A 70 9.48 -2.44 -6.01
C PRO A 70 8.65 -1.24 -5.52
N GLY A 71 9.12 -0.61 -4.44
CA GLY A 71 8.51 0.61 -3.89
C GLY A 71 7.30 0.35 -3.01
N PHE A 72 7.17 -0.86 -2.47
CA PHE A 72 6.26 -1.21 -1.38
C PHE A 72 7.07 -1.56 -0.15
N GLU A 73 6.65 -1.05 1.00
CA GLU A 73 7.25 -1.31 2.30
C GLU A 73 6.16 -1.86 3.22
N LEU A 74 6.55 -2.69 4.18
CA LEU A 74 5.63 -3.30 5.13
C LEU A 74 5.92 -2.81 6.56
N VAL A 75 4.86 -2.77 7.37
CA VAL A 75 4.89 -2.47 8.79
C VAL A 75 3.89 -3.38 9.52
N PRO A 76 4.17 -3.83 10.75
CA PRO A 76 3.18 -4.55 11.53
C PRO A 76 1.87 -3.75 11.65
N TYR A 77 0.73 -4.43 11.49
CA TYR A 77 -0.56 -3.83 11.78
C TYR A 77 -0.64 -3.49 13.28
N ASP A 78 -1.37 -2.42 13.61
CA ASP A 78 -1.56 -1.97 14.99
C ASP A 78 -0.27 -1.56 15.75
N ASP A 79 0.78 -1.16 15.01
CA ASP A 79 2.04 -0.69 15.59
C ASP A 79 2.40 0.74 15.12
N LEU A 80 2.03 1.73 15.94
CA LEU A 80 2.30 3.14 15.67
C LEU A 80 3.79 3.48 15.72
N VAL A 81 4.58 2.80 16.55
CA VAL A 81 6.02 3.07 16.69
C VAL A 81 6.76 2.61 15.43
N ALA A 82 6.41 1.42 14.92
CA ALA A 82 6.97 0.92 13.67
C ALA A 82 6.55 1.80 12.48
N LEU A 83 5.30 2.29 12.46
CA LEU A 83 4.82 3.22 11.42
C LEU A 83 5.58 4.55 11.49
N GLU A 84 5.71 5.15 12.67
CA GLU A 84 6.44 6.41 12.87
C GLU A 84 7.89 6.30 12.38
N LYS A 85 8.55 5.18 12.67
CA LYS A 85 9.92 4.91 12.21
C LYS A 85 10.00 4.82 10.68
N LYS A 86 9.06 4.12 10.03
CA LYS A 86 9.03 4.02 8.56
C LYS A 86 8.72 5.35 7.88
N LEU A 87 7.86 6.17 8.49
CA LEU A 87 7.50 7.49 8.00
C LEU A 87 8.65 8.52 8.06
N GLN A 88 9.76 8.21 8.75
CA GLN A 88 10.98 9.04 8.70
C GLN A 88 11.65 9.03 7.33
N ASP A 89 11.36 8.05 6.47
CA ASP A 89 11.88 8.04 5.10
C ASP A 89 11.17 9.14 4.26
N PRO A 90 11.90 10.14 3.76
CA PRO A 90 11.31 11.25 3.01
C PRO A 90 10.64 10.80 1.70
N HIS A 91 11.00 9.61 1.18
CA HIS A 91 10.44 9.06 -0.06
C HIS A 91 9.10 8.31 0.13
N VAL A 92 8.56 8.26 1.36
CA VAL A 92 7.22 7.69 1.58
C VAL A 92 6.15 8.63 1.01
N ALA A 93 5.38 8.14 0.04
CA ALA A 93 4.30 8.88 -0.60
C ALA A 93 2.94 8.65 0.08
N ALA A 94 2.71 7.48 0.67
CA ALA A 94 1.46 7.12 1.32
C ALA A 94 1.61 5.97 2.31
N PHE A 95 0.61 5.84 3.19
CA PHE A 95 0.33 4.65 3.99
C PHE A 95 -1.05 4.13 3.58
N MET A 96 -1.12 2.86 3.16
CA MET A 96 -2.34 2.18 2.74
C MET A 96 -2.73 1.16 3.81
N VAL A 97 -3.92 1.33 4.38
CA VAL A 97 -4.35 0.60 5.57
C VAL A 97 -5.85 0.36 5.57
N GLU A 98 -6.26 -0.80 6.07
CA GLU A 98 -7.65 -1.13 6.35
C GLU A 98 -8.00 -0.68 7.79
N PRO A 99 -9.14 0.01 8.02
CA PRO A 99 -9.55 0.39 9.37
C PRO A 99 -9.76 -0.81 10.31
N ILE A 100 -10.17 -1.95 9.75
CA ILE A 100 -10.25 -3.28 10.36
C ILE A 100 -9.82 -4.23 9.24
N GLN A 101 -8.83 -5.10 9.45
CA GLN A 101 -8.39 -6.00 8.39
C GLN A 101 -9.40 -7.12 8.17
N GLY A 102 -9.92 -7.23 6.95
CA GLY A 102 -10.96 -8.20 6.61
C GLY A 102 -10.41 -9.61 6.46
N GLU A 103 -9.67 -9.83 5.36
CA GLU A 103 -9.16 -11.16 4.98
C GLU A 103 -8.11 -11.72 5.96
N ALA A 104 -7.49 -10.86 6.77
CA ALA A 104 -6.62 -11.27 7.87
C ALA A 104 -7.37 -11.93 9.05
N GLY A 105 -8.71 -11.94 9.01
CA GLY A 105 -9.55 -12.56 10.04
C GLY A 105 -10.26 -11.58 10.96
N VAL A 106 -10.75 -10.45 10.42
CA VAL A 106 -11.50 -9.42 11.18
C VAL A 106 -10.66 -8.88 12.35
N VAL A 107 -9.49 -8.34 12.04
CA VAL A 107 -8.54 -7.80 13.04
C VAL A 107 -8.88 -6.35 13.33
N VAL A 108 -9.34 -6.08 14.56
CA VAL A 108 -9.67 -4.72 15.05
C VAL A 108 -8.45 -4.13 15.76
N PRO A 109 -7.94 -2.96 15.33
CA PRO A 109 -6.78 -2.32 15.98
C PRO A 109 -7.14 -1.82 17.39
N GLN A 110 -6.14 -1.63 18.26
CA GLN A 110 -6.31 -1.30 19.69
C GLN A 110 -5.75 0.07 20.08
#